data_AF-A0A7V1F1V1-F1
#
_entry.id   AF-A0A7V1F1V1-F1
#
_cell.length_a   1.000
_cell.length_b   1.000
_cell.length_c   1.000
_cell.angle_alpha   90.00
_cell.angle_beta   90.00
_cell.angle_gamma   90.00
#
_symmetry.space_group_name_H-M   'P 1'
#
loop_
_entity.id
_entity.type
_entity.pdbx_description
1 polymer ?
#
loop_
_entity_poly.entity_id
_entity_poly.type
_entity_poly.pdbx_seq_one_letter_code
_entity_poly.pdbx_strand_id
1 'polypeptide(L)'
;MWTSWKERDTAFRHLSKSEDFQVFEKTEEMSFCFAICEAFRTGDLRAIQLESIGREQAGAKNIHLSRHHGHLRLDYGVSYELFDFLDLIEESGELFRRMSIDSTSIVGPKYQIDTKYVTLIRHLSGKSHKKDLIHIIACDIGNIEVFLTIDQKLINAFSTYQSRKGVYRLNVKLLTPRELCSHLKMAPINIPF
;
A
#
# COMPACT_ATOMS: atom_id res chain seq x y z
N MET A 1 11.86 6.26 20.27
CA MET A 1 10.89 7.36 20.13
C MET A 1 11.71 8.64 20.10
N TRP A 2 11.68 9.40 19.00
CA TRP A 2 12.50 10.62 18.89
C TRP A 2 11.91 11.72 19.77
N THR A 3 12.76 12.39 20.52
CA THR A 3 12.39 13.35 21.56
C THR A 3 12.33 14.78 21.02
N SER A 4 12.86 15.05 19.82
CA SER A 4 12.71 16.35 19.17
C SER A 4 12.91 16.32 17.64
N TRP A 5 12.42 17.36 16.96
CA TRP A 5 12.65 17.62 15.53
C TRP A 5 14.14 17.83 15.18
N LYS A 6 14.99 18.25 16.14
CA LYS A 6 16.43 18.40 15.91
C LYS A 6 17.17 17.06 15.80
N GLU A 7 16.73 16.05 16.53
CA GLU A 7 17.31 14.69 16.43
C GLU A 7 16.96 14.03 15.10
N ARG A 8 15.77 14.35 14.59
CA ARG A 8 15.28 13.97 13.26
C ARG A 8 16.16 14.57 12.15
N ASP A 9 16.42 15.88 12.16
CA ASP A 9 17.26 16.54 11.13
C ASP A 9 18.69 16.01 11.07
N THR A 10 19.27 15.60 12.21
CA THR A 10 20.61 14.98 12.23
C THR A 10 20.66 13.59 11.62
N ALA A 11 19.56 12.83 11.64
CA ALA A 11 19.51 11.49 11.05
C ALA A 11 19.65 11.52 9.52
N PHE A 12 19.23 12.62 8.88
CA PHE A 12 19.27 12.79 7.42
C PHE A 12 20.57 13.40 6.89
N ARG A 13 21.37 14.06 7.73
CA ARG A 13 22.64 14.70 7.31
C ARG A 13 23.61 13.74 6.62
N HIS A 14 23.57 12.45 6.96
CA HIS A 14 24.43 11.42 6.39
C HIS A 14 23.94 10.88 5.04
N LEU A 15 22.70 11.18 4.64
CA LEU A 15 22.07 10.70 3.40
C LEU A 15 22.46 11.50 2.16
N SER A 16 22.96 12.73 2.36
CA SER A 16 23.47 13.65 1.33
C SER A 16 24.55 13.08 0.39
N LYS A 17 25.07 11.87 0.68
CA LYS A 17 26.19 11.24 -0.02
C LYS A 17 25.84 9.99 -0.84
N SER A 18 24.58 9.54 -0.85
CA SER A 18 24.15 8.34 -1.58
C SER A 18 23.56 8.70 -2.95
N GLU A 19 24.01 8.06 -4.04
CA GLU A 19 23.42 8.23 -5.38
C GLU A 19 21.94 7.86 -5.41
N ASP A 20 21.54 6.83 -4.67
CA ASP A 20 20.13 6.47 -4.53
C ASP A 20 19.36 7.59 -3.84
N PHE A 21 19.91 8.24 -2.79
CA PHE A 21 19.26 9.39 -2.12
C PHE A 21 19.06 10.59 -3.07
N GLN A 22 20.02 10.86 -3.95
CA GLN A 22 19.91 11.93 -4.96
C GLN A 22 18.88 11.63 -6.07
N VAL A 23 18.54 10.35 -6.30
CA VAL A 23 17.41 9.94 -7.14
C VAL A 23 16.10 9.95 -6.32
N PHE A 24 16.15 9.59 -5.03
CA PHE A 24 15.03 9.61 -4.08
C PHE A 24 14.56 11.04 -3.72
N GLU A 25 15.43 12.05 -3.80
CA GLU A 25 15.13 13.47 -3.56
C GLU A 25 14.26 14.13 -4.64
N LYS A 26 14.08 13.48 -5.80
CA LYS A 26 13.50 14.14 -6.98
C LYS A 26 11.99 14.03 -7.13
N THR A 27 11.29 13.31 -6.25
CA THR A 27 9.83 13.17 -6.32
C THR A 27 9.13 13.80 -5.12
N GLU A 28 8.32 14.81 -5.40
CA GLU A 28 7.47 15.51 -4.43
C GLU A 28 6.64 14.54 -3.56
N GLU A 29 6.26 13.37 -4.10
CA GLU A 29 5.54 12.29 -3.39
C GLU A 29 6.24 11.82 -2.10
N MET A 30 7.57 11.83 -2.04
CA MET A 30 8.28 11.36 -0.85
C MET A 30 8.06 12.26 0.37
N SER A 31 7.97 13.57 0.15
CA SER A 31 7.66 14.53 1.22
C SER A 31 6.27 14.27 1.83
N PHE A 32 5.33 13.80 1.02
CA PHE A 32 4.01 13.36 1.46
C PHE A 32 4.06 12.00 2.16
N CYS A 33 4.88 11.05 1.69
CA CYS A 33 5.11 9.78 2.41
C CYS A 33 5.62 10.01 3.83
N PHE A 34 6.50 11.00 4.04
CA PHE A 34 6.99 11.35 5.38
C PHE A 34 5.91 11.94 6.27
N ALA A 35 5.06 12.81 5.72
CA ALA A 35 3.90 13.33 6.45
C ALA A 35 2.97 12.19 6.91
N ILE A 36 2.72 11.22 6.03
CA ILE A 36 1.90 10.04 6.33
C ILE A 36 2.56 9.15 7.40
N CYS A 37 3.87 8.89 7.32
CA CYS A 37 4.57 8.11 8.34
C CYS A 37 4.49 8.76 9.73
N GLU A 38 4.61 10.09 9.80
CA GLU A 38 4.43 10.81 11.06
C GLU A 38 3.00 10.70 11.58
N ALA A 39 1.98 10.82 10.71
CA ALA A 39 0.58 10.64 11.11
C ALA A 39 0.27 9.22 11.61
N PHE A 40 0.91 8.19 11.04
CA PHE A 40 0.84 6.84 11.60
C PHE A 40 1.50 6.75 12.98
N ARG A 41 2.65 7.41 13.17
CA ARG A 41 3.41 7.38 14.42
C ARG A 41 2.72 8.12 15.56
N THR A 42 2.00 9.20 15.25
CA THR A 42 1.18 9.96 16.22
C THR A 42 -0.15 9.29 16.53
N GLY A 43 -0.54 8.27 15.75
CA GLY A 43 -1.81 7.57 15.90
C GLY A 43 -2.99 8.27 15.23
N ASP A 44 -2.73 9.32 14.43
CA ASP A 44 -3.77 10.01 13.65
C ASP A 44 -4.29 9.12 12.51
N LEU A 45 -3.44 8.21 12.02
CA LEU A 45 -3.79 7.18 11.05
C LEU A 45 -3.44 5.79 11.59
N ARG A 46 -4.20 4.78 11.18
CA ARG A 46 -3.91 3.37 11.46
C ARG A 46 -3.15 2.75 10.30
N ALA A 47 -1.92 2.33 10.55
CA ALA A 47 -1.09 1.64 9.56
C ALA A 47 -1.44 0.15 9.52
N ILE A 48 -1.80 -0.36 8.34
CA ILE A 48 -2.09 -1.78 8.11
C ILE A 48 -1.11 -2.32 7.08
N GLN A 49 -0.46 -3.44 7.40
CA GLN A 49 0.39 -4.17 6.49
C GLN A 49 -0.36 -5.41 6.00
N LEU A 50 -0.67 -5.42 4.70
CA LEU A 50 -1.20 -6.60 4.03
C LEU A 50 -0.12 -7.68 3.93
N GLU A 51 -0.40 -8.87 4.43
CA GLU A 51 0.57 -9.97 4.38
C GLU A 51 0.90 -10.39 2.94
N SER A 52 -0.08 -10.29 2.04
CA SER A 52 0.10 -10.52 0.59
C SER A 52 1.21 -9.63 -0.01
N ILE A 53 1.31 -8.37 0.40
CA ILE A 53 2.38 -7.45 -0.02
C ILE A 53 3.70 -7.84 0.64
N GLY A 54 3.67 -8.22 1.92
CA GLY A 54 4.86 -8.71 2.63
C GLY A 54 5.50 -9.92 1.95
N ARG A 55 4.68 -10.90 1.54
CA ARG A 55 5.12 -12.10 0.80
C ARG A 55 5.68 -11.75 -0.59
N GLU A 56 5.04 -10.81 -1.31
CA GLU A 56 5.55 -10.33 -2.60
C GLU A 56 6.92 -9.67 -2.48
N GLN A 57 7.10 -8.80 -1.48
CA GLN A 57 8.39 -8.15 -1.21
C GLN A 57 9.48 -9.16 -0.84
N ALA A 58 9.16 -10.21 -0.08
CA ALA A 58 10.11 -11.25 0.31
C ALA A 58 10.58 -12.12 -0.88
N GLY A 59 9.73 -12.31 -1.89
CA GLY A 59 10.04 -13.11 -3.08
C GLY A 59 10.77 -12.36 -4.21
N ALA A 60 10.93 -11.04 -4.11
CA ALA A 60 11.57 -10.23 -5.14
C ALA A 60 13.09 -10.44 -5.17
N LYS A 61 13.63 -10.92 -6.30
CA LYS A 61 15.03 -11.39 -6.40
C LYS A 61 16.09 -10.31 -6.25
N ASN A 62 15.83 -9.03 -6.53
CA ASN A 62 16.73 -7.91 -6.19
C ASN A 62 16.20 -6.50 -6.60
N ILE A 63 16.75 -5.48 -5.90
CA ILE A 63 16.89 -4.04 -6.21
C ILE A 63 15.67 -3.08 -6.01
N HIS A 64 15.86 -2.05 -5.17
CA HIS A 64 15.09 -0.79 -4.99
C HIS A 64 14.12 -0.63 -3.80
N LEU A 65 13.77 -1.68 -3.05
CA LEU A 65 12.95 -1.53 -1.83
C LEU A 65 13.76 -1.92 -0.59
N SER A 66 14.82 -1.18 -0.32
CA SER A 66 15.48 -1.33 0.97
C SER A 66 14.55 -0.82 2.07
N ARG A 67 14.22 -1.66 3.06
CA ARG A 67 13.44 -1.23 4.24
C ARG A 67 14.16 -0.14 5.05
N HIS A 68 15.46 -0.02 4.81
CA HIS A 68 16.35 0.91 5.48
C HIS A 68 17.15 1.73 4.48
N HIS A 69 17.53 2.94 4.85
CA HIS A 69 18.62 3.66 4.20
C HIS A 69 19.73 3.88 5.24
N GLY A 70 20.87 3.21 5.05
CA GLY A 70 21.88 3.09 6.11
C GLY A 70 21.28 2.42 7.36
N HIS A 71 21.34 3.09 8.51
CA HIS A 71 20.73 2.63 9.76
C HIS A 71 19.27 3.10 9.96
N LEU A 72 18.76 3.96 9.08
CA LEU A 72 17.43 4.55 9.23
C LEU A 72 16.38 3.67 8.56
N ARG A 73 15.29 3.33 9.26
CA ARG A 73 14.13 2.68 8.65
C ARG A 73 13.32 3.71 7.86
N LEU A 74 12.96 3.41 6.61
CA LEU A 74 12.32 4.38 5.69
C LEU A 74 10.91 4.82 6.12
N ASP A 75 10.25 4.03 6.96
CA ASP A 75 8.94 4.32 7.52
C ASP A 75 9.01 4.89 8.95
N TYR A 76 10.20 5.28 9.44
CA TYR A 76 10.40 5.90 10.76
C TYR A 76 9.94 5.06 11.95
N GLY A 77 9.86 3.73 11.79
CA GLY A 77 9.42 2.86 12.87
C GLY A 77 7.91 2.89 13.11
N VAL A 78 7.13 3.19 12.07
CA VAL A 78 5.69 2.97 12.08
C VAL A 78 5.37 1.53 12.50
N SER A 79 4.41 1.40 13.39
CA SER A 79 3.88 0.11 13.83
C SER A 79 2.68 -0.25 12.96
N TYR A 80 2.80 -1.35 12.22
CA TYR A 80 1.74 -1.84 11.34
C TYR A 80 0.96 -2.94 12.03
N GLU A 81 -0.35 -2.89 11.90
CA GLU A 81 -1.19 -4.04 12.16
C GLU A 81 -1.17 -4.98 10.97
N LEU A 82 -0.96 -6.27 11.24
CA LEU A 82 -0.94 -7.28 10.19
C LEU A 82 -2.37 -7.66 9.81
N PHE A 83 -2.63 -7.70 8.51
CA PHE A 83 -3.86 -8.24 7.96
C PHE A 83 -3.51 -9.32 6.93
N ASP A 84 -3.76 -10.59 7.29
CA ASP A 84 -3.68 -11.70 6.34
C ASP A 84 -5.05 -11.98 5.75
N PHE A 85 -5.22 -11.55 4.51
CA PHE A 85 -6.42 -11.82 3.74
C PHE A 85 -6.59 -13.30 3.40
N LEU A 86 -5.49 -14.01 3.12
CA LEU A 86 -5.54 -15.38 2.61
C LEU A 86 -5.99 -16.36 3.71
N ASP A 87 -5.68 -16.06 4.98
CA ASP A 87 -6.12 -16.87 6.14
C ASP A 87 -7.58 -16.63 6.54
N LEU A 88 -8.28 -15.67 5.91
CA LEU A 88 -9.64 -15.29 6.29
C LEU A 88 -10.72 -15.85 5.35
N ILE A 89 -10.36 -16.21 4.12
CA ILE A 89 -11.33 -16.44 3.04
C ILE A 89 -11.45 -17.90 2.61
N GLU A 90 -12.70 -18.33 2.39
CA GLU A 90 -13.01 -19.55 1.65
C GLU A 90 -12.95 -19.27 0.16
N GLU A 91 -12.17 -20.09 -0.53
CA GLU A 91 -11.96 -19.98 -1.96
C GLU A 91 -13.28 -20.20 -2.74
N SER A 92 -13.68 -19.20 -3.55
CA SER A 92 -14.36 -19.52 -4.80
C SER A 92 -13.28 -19.88 -5.82
N GLY A 93 -13.13 -21.16 -6.14
CA GLY A 93 -12.03 -21.65 -7.00
C GLY A 93 -11.92 -20.97 -8.37
N GLU A 94 -12.94 -20.22 -8.78
CA GLU A 94 -12.91 -19.39 -9.98
C GLU A 94 -12.11 -18.07 -9.80
N LEU A 95 -12.16 -17.44 -8.62
CA LEU A 95 -11.50 -16.17 -8.34
C LEU A 95 -9.98 -16.31 -8.35
N PHE A 96 -9.45 -17.27 -7.59
CA PHE A 96 -8.02 -17.54 -7.53
C PHE A 96 -7.47 -18.13 -8.83
N ARG A 97 -8.25 -18.98 -9.53
CA ARG A 97 -7.88 -19.46 -10.87
C ARG A 97 -7.72 -18.33 -11.88
N ARG A 98 -8.57 -17.30 -11.85
CA ARG A 98 -8.45 -16.11 -12.72
C ARG A 98 -7.20 -15.26 -12.39
N MET A 99 -6.81 -15.26 -11.11
CA MET A 99 -5.62 -14.56 -10.60
C MET A 99 -4.32 -15.39 -10.69
N SER A 100 -4.40 -16.67 -11.06
CA SER A 100 -3.26 -17.60 -11.13
C SER A 100 -2.52 -17.75 -9.79
N ILE A 101 -3.27 -17.70 -8.69
CA ILE A 101 -2.76 -17.95 -7.34
C ILE A 101 -2.97 -19.43 -7.03
N ASP A 102 -1.97 -20.07 -6.43
CA ASP A 102 -2.07 -21.45 -5.97
C ASP A 102 -3.00 -21.53 -4.78
N SER A 103 -4.14 -22.20 -4.97
CA SER A 103 -5.16 -22.32 -3.94
C SER A 103 -4.72 -23.15 -2.73
N THR A 104 -3.69 -23.99 -2.90
CA THR A 104 -3.15 -24.81 -1.81
C THR A 104 -2.31 -24.01 -0.81
N SER A 105 -1.97 -22.75 -1.14
CA SER A 105 -1.28 -21.81 -0.25
C SER A 105 -2.21 -21.05 0.70
N ILE A 106 -3.52 -21.31 0.63
CA ILE A 106 -4.57 -20.63 1.40
C ILE A 106 -4.96 -21.54 2.57
N VAL A 107 -4.76 -21.07 3.81
CA VAL A 107 -5.01 -21.89 5.01
C VAL A 107 -6.30 -21.44 5.70
N GLY A 108 -7.37 -22.24 5.52
CA GLY A 108 -8.55 -22.30 6.40
C GLY A 108 -9.53 -21.10 6.37
N PRO A 109 -10.86 -21.29 6.19
CA PRO A 109 -11.79 -20.17 6.03
C PRO A 109 -12.61 -19.76 7.27
N LYS A 110 -12.99 -18.47 7.34
CA LYS A 110 -14.15 -17.96 8.08
C LYS A 110 -15.20 -17.24 7.21
N TYR A 111 -14.89 -16.82 5.97
CA TYR A 111 -15.79 -16.01 5.14
C TYR A 111 -15.79 -16.40 3.66
N GLN A 112 -16.97 -16.54 3.05
CA GLN A 112 -17.12 -16.74 1.60
C GLN A 112 -16.93 -15.43 0.83
N ILE A 113 -16.22 -15.50 -0.30
CA ILE A 113 -15.97 -14.35 -1.18
C ILE A 113 -17.19 -14.09 -2.07
N ASP A 114 -17.72 -12.87 -1.99
CA ASP A 114 -18.89 -12.43 -2.75
C ASP A 114 -18.58 -12.28 -4.27
N THR A 115 -19.55 -12.68 -5.09
CA THR A 115 -19.62 -12.51 -6.55
C THR A 115 -19.24 -11.12 -7.07
N LYS A 116 -19.39 -10.06 -6.28
CA LYS A 116 -18.93 -8.70 -6.62
C LYS A 116 -17.45 -8.65 -7.02
N TYR A 117 -16.59 -9.41 -6.35
CA TYR A 117 -15.15 -9.39 -6.60
C TYR A 117 -14.76 -10.10 -7.90
N VAL A 118 -15.55 -11.09 -8.35
CA VAL A 118 -15.38 -11.73 -9.66
C VAL A 118 -15.61 -10.72 -10.79
N THR A 119 -16.57 -9.81 -10.60
CA THR A 119 -16.85 -8.73 -11.56
C THR A 119 -15.73 -7.69 -11.61
N LEU A 120 -15.17 -7.32 -10.46
CA LEU A 120 -13.99 -6.47 -10.36
C LEU A 120 -12.81 -7.08 -11.12
N ILE A 121 -12.49 -8.35 -10.84
CA ILE A 121 -11.38 -9.06 -11.49
C ILE A 121 -11.58 -9.11 -12.99
N ARG A 122 -12.78 -9.44 -13.48
CA ARG A 122 -13.07 -9.51 -14.92
C ARG A 122 -12.82 -8.18 -15.64
N HIS A 123 -13.09 -7.06 -14.98
CA HIS A 123 -12.97 -5.73 -15.58
C HIS A 123 -11.56 -5.16 -15.51
N LEU A 124 -10.82 -5.49 -14.45
CA LEU A 124 -9.48 -4.96 -14.19
C LEU A 124 -8.36 -5.96 -14.50
N SER A 125 -8.67 -7.15 -15.03
CA SER A 125 -7.70 -8.18 -15.40
C SER A 125 -6.89 -7.83 -16.66
N GLY A 126 -6.03 -6.82 -16.57
CA GLY A 126 -4.83 -6.71 -17.42
C GLY A 126 -3.67 -7.49 -16.79
N LYS A 127 -2.71 -7.97 -17.59
CA LYS A 127 -1.54 -8.73 -17.07
C LYS A 127 -0.78 -8.00 -15.95
N SER A 128 -0.77 -6.66 -15.97
CA SER A 128 -0.07 -5.83 -14.98
C SER A 128 -0.78 -5.70 -13.63
N HIS A 129 -2.11 -5.82 -13.56
CA HIS A 129 -2.88 -5.42 -12.37
C HIS A 129 -3.44 -6.60 -11.55
N LYS A 130 -3.24 -7.84 -11.99
CA LYS A 130 -3.82 -9.01 -11.33
C LYS A 130 -3.39 -9.16 -9.87
N LYS A 131 -2.12 -8.86 -9.56
CA LYS A 131 -1.61 -8.89 -8.20
C LYS A 131 -2.10 -7.71 -7.36
N ASP A 132 -2.24 -6.53 -7.96
CA ASP A 132 -2.78 -5.39 -7.24
C ASP A 132 -4.24 -5.59 -6.84
N LEU A 133 -5.02 -6.32 -7.66
CA LEU A 133 -6.42 -6.59 -7.38
C LEU A 133 -6.64 -7.40 -6.10
N ILE A 134 -5.75 -8.34 -5.77
CA ILE A 134 -5.90 -9.08 -4.52
C ILE A 134 -5.71 -8.16 -3.31
N HIS A 135 -4.82 -7.18 -3.39
CA HIS A 135 -4.61 -6.20 -2.33
C HIS A 135 -5.82 -5.27 -2.17
N ILE A 136 -6.46 -4.88 -3.27
CA ILE A 136 -7.70 -4.07 -3.23
C ILE A 136 -8.86 -4.84 -2.61
N ILE A 137 -9.01 -6.13 -2.95
CA ILE A 137 -10.03 -7.00 -2.37
C ILE A 137 -9.77 -7.20 -0.87
N ALA A 138 -8.51 -7.43 -0.49
CA ALA A 138 -8.10 -7.51 0.90
C ALA A 138 -8.47 -6.24 1.68
N CYS A 139 -8.26 -5.06 1.09
CA CYS A 139 -8.67 -3.80 1.70
C CYS A 139 -10.18 -3.71 1.93
N ASP A 140 -11.02 -4.05 0.94
CA ASP A 140 -12.49 -3.98 1.11
C ASP A 140 -12.98 -4.93 2.21
N ILE A 141 -12.43 -6.14 2.27
CA ILE A 141 -12.81 -7.15 3.29
C ILE A 141 -12.29 -6.76 4.67
N GLY A 142 -11.06 -6.25 4.75
CA GLY A 142 -10.45 -5.76 5.99
C GLY A 142 -11.01 -4.44 6.48
N ASN A 143 -12.00 -3.84 5.79
CA ASN A 143 -12.49 -2.47 6.02
C ASN A 143 -11.36 -1.43 6.07
N ILE A 144 -10.36 -1.59 5.20
CA ILE A 144 -9.26 -0.65 5.02
C ILE A 144 -9.71 0.43 4.04
N GLU A 145 -9.75 1.67 4.51
CA GLU A 145 -10.35 2.78 3.77
C GLU A 145 -9.49 3.28 2.60
N VAL A 146 -8.16 3.17 2.71
CA VAL A 146 -7.22 3.71 1.74
C VAL A 146 -6.15 2.70 1.39
N PHE A 147 -5.99 2.44 0.09
CA PHE A 147 -4.85 1.74 -0.48
C PHE A 147 -3.91 2.76 -1.12
N LEU A 148 -2.72 2.96 -0.52
CA LEU A 148 -1.72 3.90 -1.02
C LEU A 148 -0.92 3.28 -2.16
N THR A 149 -0.88 3.96 -3.30
CA THR A 149 -0.09 3.54 -4.47
C THR A 149 0.29 4.73 -5.34
N ILE A 150 1.42 4.62 -6.05
CA ILE A 150 1.84 5.59 -7.07
C ILE A 150 1.54 5.09 -8.51
N ASP A 151 0.94 3.90 -8.66
CA ASP A 151 0.56 3.38 -9.97
C ASP A 151 -0.71 4.09 -10.48
N GLN A 152 -0.50 5.16 -11.24
CA GLN A 152 -1.59 5.94 -11.83
C GLN A 152 -2.46 5.11 -12.79
N LYS A 153 -1.91 4.07 -13.44
CA LYS A 153 -2.70 3.21 -14.33
C LYS A 153 -3.72 2.41 -13.52
N LEU A 154 -3.30 1.87 -12.38
CA LEU A 154 -4.19 1.18 -11.45
C LEU A 154 -5.26 2.13 -10.88
N ILE A 155 -4.86 3.32 -10.41
CA ILE A 155 -5.79 4.33 -9.86
C ILE A 155 -6.85 4.68 -10.90
N ASN A 156 -6.45 5.00 -12.13
CA ASN A 156 -7.36 5.39 -13.20
C ASN A 156 -8.29 4.24 -13.61
N ALA A 157 -7.76 3.02 -13.70
CA ALA A 157 -8.55 1.84 -14.04
C ALA A 157 -9.59 1.55 -12.94
N PHE A 158 -9.21 1.63 -11.68
CA PHE A 158 -10.11 1.44 -10.54
C PHE A 158 -11.19 2.54 -10.47
N SER A 159 -10.82 3.81 -10.64
CA SER A 159 -11.78 4.92 -10.70
C SER A 159 -12.79 4.78 -11.86
N THR A 160 -12.31 4.33 -13.02
CA THR A 160 -13.16 4.02 -14.17
C THR A 160 -14.11 2.85 -13.86
N TYR A 161 -13.67 1.85 -13.11
CA TYR A 161 -14.55 0.78 -12.66
C TYR A 161 -15.63 1.33 -11.71
N GLN A 162 -15.24 2.03 -10.64
CA GLN A 162 -16.14 2.57 -9.59
C GLN A 162 -17.21 3.54 -10.11
N SER A 163 -16.95 4.21 -11.24
CA SER A 163 -17.88 5.16 -11.88
C SER A 163 -18.92 4.50 -12.79
N ARG A 164 -18.80 3.21 -13.12
CA ARG A 164 -19.76 2.50 -13.99
C ARG A 164 -21.11 2.31 -13.30
N LYS A 165 -22.19 2.41 -14.08
CA LYS A 165 -23.53 2.05 -13.60
C LYS A 165 -23.62 0.53 -13.41
N GLY A 166 -24.21 0.10 -12.30
CA GLY A 166 -24.48 -1.31 -12.02
C GLY A 166 -23.28 -2.12 -11.51
N VAL A 167 -22.13 -1.49 -11.22
CA VAL A 167 -21.05 -2.17 -10.50
C VAL A 167 -21.19 -1.96 -8.99
N TYR A 168 -20.69 -2.93 -8.22
CA TYR A 168 -20.58 -2.79 -6.77
C TYR A 168 -19.50 -1.77 -6.43
N ARG A 169 -19.85 -0.80 -5.56
CA ARG A 169 -18.88 0.18 -5.07
C ARG A 169 -18.10 -0.39 -3.90
N LEU A 170 -16.79 -0.45 -4.04
CA LEU A 170 -15.92 -0.85 -2.94
C LEU A 170 -15.72 0.34 -2.00
N ASN A 171 -15.52 0.07 -0.71
CA ASN A 171 -15.31 1.10 0.31
C ASN A 171 -13.89 1.67 0.26
N VAL A 172 -12.93 0.88 -0.24
CA VAL A 172 -11.53 1.30 -0.38
C VAL A 172 -11.35 2.36 -1.46
N LYS A 173 -10.57 3.40 -1.13
CA LYS A 173 -10.08 4.41 -2.07
C LYS A 173 -8.63 4.13 -2.43
N LEU A 174 -8.30 4.26 -3.71
CA LEU A 174 -6.91 4.21 -4.17
C LEU A 174 -6.41 5.64 -4.31
N LEU A 175 -5.38 5.99 -3.54
CA LEU A 175 -4.84 7.33 -3.49
C LEU A 175 -3.32 7.30 -3.58
N THR A 176 -2.75 8.32 -4.22
CA THR A 176 -1.35 8.68 -4.06
C THR A 176 -1.10 9.26 -2.66
N PRO A 177 0.15 9.24 -2.17
CA PRO A 177 0.54 9.94 -0.94
C PRO A 177 0.09 11.40 -0.92
N ARG A 178 0.30 12.13 -2.02
CA ARG A 178 -0.14 13.52 -2.17
C ARG A 178 -1.66 13.67 -2.04
N GLU A 179 -2.44 12.84 -2.72
CA GLU A 179 -3.90 12.91 -2.67
C GLU A 179 -4.41 12.65 -1.25
N LEU A 180 -3.85 11.66 -0.54
CA LEU A 180 -4.21 11.41 0.85
C LEU A 180 -3.90 12.63 1.72
N CYS A 181 -2.70 13.22 1.59
CA CYS A 181 -2.35 14.41 2.35
C CYS A 181 -3.29 15.59 2.05
N SER A 182 -3.68 15.79 0.79
CA SER A 182 -4.66 16.81 0.40
C SER A 182 -6.03 16.58 1.07
N HIS A 183 -6.52 15.34 1.07
CA HIS A 183 -7.78 14.98 1.73
C HIS A 183 -7.75 15.23 3.25
N LEU A 184 -6.60 14.96 3.88
CA LEU A 184 -6.39 15.14 5.32
C LEU A 184 -5.91 16.55 5.70
N LYS A 185 -5.72 17.45 4.72
CA LYS A 185 -5.14 18.79 4.91
C LYS A 185 -3.77 18.75 5.61
N MET A 186 -2.98 17.71 5.32
CA MET A 186 -1.62 17.55 5.83
C MET A 186 -0.63 18.24 4.91
N ALA A 187 0.28 19.01 5.51
CA ALA A 187 1.39 19.59 4.77
C ALA A 187 2.48 18.53 4.51
N PRO A 188 3.16 18.56 3.34
CA PRO A 188 4.31 17.72 3.11
C PRO A 188 5.42 18.04 4.11
N ILE A 189 6.17 17.01 4.51
CA ILE A 189 7.34 17.19 5.37
C ILE A 189 8.57 17.28 4.47
N ASN A 190 9.07 18.50 4.31
CA ASN A 190 10.38 18.72 3.69
C ASN A 190 11.48 18.28 4.65
N ILE A 191 12.41 17.46 4.17
CA ILE A 191 13.61 17.11 4.91
C ILE A 191 14.65 18.21 4.61
N PRO A 192 15.14 18.96 5.62
CA PRO A 192 16.18 19.96 5.40
C PRO A 192 17.50 19.30 5.00
N PHE A 193 18.19 19.93 4.04
CA PHE A 193 19.51 19.57 3.53
C PHE A 193 20.62 19.68 4.61
#